data_AF-S7ZKZ0-F1
#
_entry.id   AF-S7ZKZ0-F1
#
_cell.length_a   1.000
_cell.length_b   1.000
_cell.length_c   1.000
_cell.angle_alpha   90.00
_cell.angle_beta   90.00
_cell.angle_gamma   90.00
#
_symmetry.space_group_name_H-M   'P 1'
#
loop_
_entity.id
_entity.type
_entity.pdbx_description
1 polymer ?
#
loop_
_entity_poly.entity_id
_entity_poly.type
_entity_poly.pdbx_seq_one_letter_code
_entity_poly.pdbx_strand_id
1 'polypeptide(L)'
;MADRQQPIKTLFLVISDMHGLKKLARDTLNHSVDVVILCGDLSTDSEFEEYKASISFLRTINAPLKIAIAGNHDFTMDIATFRRKVAYVKPPLNPSLVQQVYGYGGEARNLFDRQAGNTFLNEGTHEFQLGNSAILRVYAGPYTPSQVDWGFQYHTGQGHDLIRTQLPSEI
;
A
#
# COMPACT_ATOMS: atom_id res chain seq x y z
N MET A 1 1.33 -0.80 43.88
CA MET A 1 1.49 0.36 42.98
C MET A 1 1.61 -0.19 41.58
N ALA A 2 0.72 0.20 40.66
CA ALA A 2 0.84 -0.24 39.27
C ALA A 2 2.09 0.40 38.67
N ASP A 3 3.03 -0.43 38.22
CA ASP A 3 4.23 0.01 37.51
C ASP A 3 3.78 0.65 36.20
N ARG A 4 3.88 1.98 36.09
CA ARG A 4 3.57 2.69 34.86
C ARG A 4 4.69 2.36 33.87
N GLN A 5 4.41 1.46 32.94
CA GLN A 5 5.29 1.24 31.79
C GLN A 5 5.57 2.59 31.11
N GLN A 6 6.85 2.88 30.93
CA GLN A 6 7.29 4.07 30.21
C GLN A 6 6.85 3.95 28.74
N PRO A 7 6.35 5.03 28.11
CA PRO A 7 5.95 4.99 26.72
C PRO A 7 7.16 4.72 25.82
N ILE A 8 7.00 3.79 24.87
CA ILE A 8 8.03 3.47 23.88
C ILE A 8 7.95 4.49 22.74
N LYS A 9 9.01 5.30 22.58
CA LYS A 9 9.10 6.27 21.46
C LYS A 9 9.26 5.52 20.14
N THR A 10 8.39 5.83 19.19
CA THR A 10 8.40 5.24 17.83
C THR A 10 8.20 6.36 16.81
N LEU A 11 9.07 6.43 15.80
CA LEU A 11 9.02 7.43 14.73
C LEU A 11 8.44 6.81 13.46
N PHE A 12 7.34 7.40 13.00
CA PHE A 12 6.66 7.01 11.77
C PHE A 12 6.91 8.03 10.66
N LEU A 13 7.06 7.54 9.43
CA LEU A 13 6.93 8.33 8.22
C LEU A 13 5.71 7.84 7.45
N VAL A 14 4.73 8.71 7.24
CA VAL A 14 3.51 8.39 6.49
C VAL A 14 3.57 9.14 5.16
N ILE A 15 3.38 8.41 4.06
CA ILE A 15 3.35 8.93 2.70
C ILE A 15 2.09 8.39 2.04
N SER A 16 1.45 9.20 1.22
CA SER A 16 0.29 8.84 0.43
C SER A 16 0.49 9.39 -0.98
N ASP A 17 -0.27 8.87 -1.95
CA ASP A 17 -0.38 9.48 -3.28
C ASP A 17 1.00 9.66 -3.92
N MET A 18 1.77 8.56 -3.96
CA MET A 18 3.09 8.61 -4.57
C MET A 18 3.00 8.80 -6.08
N HIS A 19 1.98 8.28 -6.77
CA HIS A 19 1.79 8.49 -8.23
C HIS A 19 3.10 8.29 -9.03
N GLY A 20 3.87 7.25 -8.71
CA GLY A 20 5.16 6.96 -9.35
C GLY A 20 6.29 7.98 -9.11
N LEU A 21 6.20 8.81 -8.05
CA LEU A 21 7.18 9.84 -7.70
C LEU A 21 8.61 9.29 -7.64
N LYS A 22 9.49 9.91 -8.44
CA LYS A 22 10.89 9.48 -8.57
C LYS A 22 11.84 10.20 -7.59
N LYS A 23 11.42 11.31 -6.98
CA LYS A 23 12.24 12.13 -6.07
C LYS A 23 11.35 12.89 -5.07
N LEU A 24 11.66 12.77 -3.78
CA LEU A 24 11.44 13.88 -2.84
C LEU A 24 12.64 14.82 -2.88
N ALA A 25 12.45 16.07 -2.43
CA ALA A 25 13.58 16.94 -2.10
C ALA A 25 14.47 16.19 -1.10
N ARG A 26 15.65 15.76 -1.57
CA ARG A 26 16.54 14.78 -0.92
C ARG A 26 17.02 15.18 0.47
N ASP A 27 16.73 16.40 0.89
CA ASP A 27 17.28 17.03 2.10
C ASP A 27 16.40 16.84 3.34
N THR A 28 15.25 16.17 3.24
CA THR A 28 14.24 16.12 4.32
C THR A 28 14.26 14.89 5.23
N LEU A 29 14.96 13.81 4.87
CA LEU A 29 14.98 12.56 5.65
C LEU A 29 16.40 12.09 5.98
N ASN A 30 17.16 12.94 6.71
CA ASN A 30 18.49 12.58 7.22
C ASN A 30 18.44 11.68 8.48
N HIS A 31 17.25 11.24 8.90
CA HIS A 31 17.06 10.44 10.11
C HIS A 31 16.42 9.10 9.79
N SER A 32 16.88 8.05 10.47
CA SER A 32 16.21 6.74 10.46
C SER A 32 14.83 6.88 11.10
N VAL A 33 13.83 6.22 10.52
CA VAL A 33 12.49 6.07 11.10
C VAL A 33 12.26 4.60 11.45
N ASP A 34 11.35 4.31 12.38
CA ASP A 34 11.04 2.93 12.77
C ASP A 34 10.12 2.26 11.75
N VAL A 35 9.15 3.03 11.24
CA VAL A 35 8.10 2.52 10.35
C VAL A 35 7.80 3.52 9.23
N VAL A 36 7.75 3.05 7.99
CA VAL A 36 7.16 3.76 6.86
C VAL A 36 5.77 3.18 6.56
N ILE A 37 4.78 4.04 6.36
CA ILE A 37 3.43 3.65 5.93
C ILE A 37 3.13 4.33 4.60
N LEU A 38 2.80 3.53 3.58
CA LEU A 38 2.29 3.99 2.29
C LEU A 38 0.79 3.78 2.22
N CYS A 39 0.05 4.89 2.20
CA CYS A 39 -1.41 4.91 2.29
C CYS A 39 -2.11 4.92 0.91
N GLY A 40 -1.64 4.10 -0.02
CA GLY A 40 -2.26 3.95 -1.34
C GLY A 40 -1.69 4.85 -2.43
N ASP A 41 -2.21 4.64 -3.63
CA ASP A 41 -1.83 5.30 -4.89
C ASP A 41 -0.31 5.31 -5.11
N LEU A 42 0.26 4.11 -5.13
CA LEU A 42 1.68 3.89 -5.44
C LEU A 42 1.98 4.24 -6.90
N SER A 43 0.98 4.20 -7.77
CA SER A 43 1.04 4.48 -9.20
C SER A 43 -0.07 5.45 -9.60
N THR A 44 0.07 6.10 -10.76
CA THR A 44 -1.00 6.92 -11.37
C THR A 44 -1.90 6.07 -12.24
N ASP A 45 -1.31 5.17 -13.03
CA ASP A 45 -2.01 4.42 -14.07
C ASP A 45 -1.82 2.90 -13.90
N SER A 46 -1.35 2.45 -12.74
CA SER A 46 -0.96 1.06 -12.48
C SER A 46 0.13 0.50 -13.40
N GLU A 47 0.91 1.35 -14.07
CA GLU A 47 1.98 0.87 -14.93
C GLU A 47 3.09 0.23 -14.10
N PHE A 48 3.68 -0.84 -14.62
CA PHE A 48 4.68 -1.60 -13.87
C PHE A 48 5.94 -0.76 -13.55
N GLU A 49 6.29 0.17 -14.43
CA GLU A 49 7.40 1.10 -14.22
C GLU A 49 7.14 2.14 -13.11
N GLU A 50 5.89 2.53 -12.87
CA GLU A 50 5.52 3.42 -11.76
C GLU A 50 5.74 2.73 -10.42
N TYR A 51 5.35 1.46 -10.31
CA TYR A 51 5.64 0.67 -9.10
C TYR A 51 7.14 0.50 -8.87
N LYS A 52 7.93 0.27 -9.93
CA LYS A 52 9.40 0.22 -9.81
C LYS A 52 9.95 1.54 -9.30
N ALA A 53 9.46 2.67 -9.79
CA ALA A 53 9.86 3.99 -9.33
C ALA A 53 9.54 4.19 -7.85
N SER A 54 8.30 3.91 -7.45
CA SER A 54 7.81 3.97 -6.07
C SER A 54 8.61 3.08 -5.12
N ILE A 55 8.89 1.84 -5.51
CA ILE A 55 9.70 0.90 -4.72
C ILE A 55 11.16 1.35 -4.66
N SER A 56 11.71 1.85 -5.77
CA SER A 56 13.07 2.40 -5.78
C SER A 56 13.18 3.61 -4.87
N PHE A 57 12.15 4.45 -4.80
CA PHE A 57 12.09 5.57 -3.87
C PHE A 57 12.09 5.06 -2.41
N LEU A 58 11.25 4.09 -2.06
CA LEU A 58 11.22 3.51 -0.71
C LEU A 58 12.56 2.93 -0.25
N ARG A 59 13.32 2.33 -1.16
CA ARG A 59 14.66 1.79 -0.85
C ARG A 59 15.63 2.87 -0.37
N THR A 60 15.36 4.15 -0.66
CA THR A 60 16.19 5.26 -0.19
C THR A 60 15.87 5.66 1.26
N ILE A 61 14.73 5.23 1.81
CA ILE A 61 14.32 5.54 3.18
C ILE A 61 14.90 4.50 4.13
N ASN A 62 15.66 4.96 5.12
CA ASN A 62 16.19 4.12 6.19
C ASN A 62 15.09 3.80 7.21
N ALA A 63 14.47 2.64 7.07
CA ALA A 63 13.43 2.13 7.96
C ALA A 63 13.43 0.59 8.01
N PRO A 64 13.43 -0.03 9.21
CA PRO A 64 13.33 -1.49 9.34
C PRO A 64 12.01 -2.08 8.82
N LEU A 65 10.90 -1.35 9.00
CA LEU A 65 9.57 -1.77 8.55
C LEU A 65 9.00 -0.75 7.56
N LYS A 66 8.50 -1.22 6.41
CA LYS A 66 7.80 -0.43 5.40
C LYS A 66 6.53 -1.16 5.00
N ILE A 67 5.39 -0.65 5.42
CA ILE A 67 4.08 -1.23 5.08
C ILE A 67 3.42 -0.40 3.98
N ALA A 68 2.71 -1.07 3.08
CA ALA A 68 1.92 -0.42 2.04
C ALA A 68 0.55 -1.04 1.91
N ILE A 69 -0.43 -0.21 1.57
CA ILE A 69 -1.73 -0.63 1.03
C ILE A 69 -1.86 -0.07 -0.39
N ALA A 70 -2.68 -0.70 -1.23
CA ALA A 70 -3.06 -0.11 -2.52
C ALA A 70 -4.06 1.03 -2.33
N GLY A 71 -4.05 1.96 -3.28
CA GLY A 71 -5.16 2.88 -3.51
C GLY A 71 -5.91 2.53 -4.79
N ASN A 72 -6.85 3.39 -5.19
CA ASN A 72 -7.66 3.12 -6.36
C ASN A 72 -6.87 3.17 -7.67
N HIS A 73 -5.80 3.96 -7.72
CA HIS A 73 -4.93 4.01 -8.90
C HIS A 73 -4.09 2.75 -9.09
N ASP A 74 -4.07 1.84 -8.10
CA ASP A 74 -3.28 0.61 -8.11
C ASP A 74 -4.06 -0.63 -8.59
N PHE A 75 -4.95 -0.47 -9.56
CA PHE A 75 -5.85 -1.51 -10.08
C PHE A 75 -5.18 -2.79 -10.61
N THR A 76 -3.90 -2.79 -11.00
CA THR A 76 -3.20 -4.05 -11.38
C THR A 76 -2.88 -4.94 -10.18
N MET A 77 -2.91 -4.39 -8.97
CA MET A 77 -2.82 -5.15 -7.71
C MET A 77 -4.16 -5.77 -7.29
N ASP A 78 -5.28 -5.25 -7.80
CA ASP A 78 -6.59 -5.88 -7.74
C ASP A 78 -6.77 -6.83 -8.93
N ILE A 79 -6.33 -8.09 -8.77
CA ILE A 79 -6.28 -9.08 -9.85
C ILE A 79 -7.66 -9.28 -10.51
N ALA A 80 -8.74 -9.22 -9.73
CA ALA A 80 -10.09 -9.37 -10.27
C ALA A 80 -10.47 -8.17 -11.14
N THR A 81 -10.22 -6.95 -10.65
CA THR A 81 -10.46 -5.71 -11.41
C THR A 81 -9.60 -5.63 -12.65
N PHE A 82 -8.30 -5.92 -12.56
CA PHE A 82 -7.40 -5.91 -13.71
C PHE A 82 -7.86 -6.86 -14.83
N ARG A 83 -8.21 -8.11 -14.47
CA ARG A 83 -8.72 -9.09 -15.44
C ARG A 83 -10.01 -8.63 -16.10
N ARG A 84 -10.94 -8.05 -15.33
CA ARG A 84 -12.19 -7.48 -15.87
C ARG A 84 -11.87 -6.37 -16.86
N LYS A 85 -11.06 -5.38 -16.47
CA LYS A 85 -10.67 -4.24 -17.30
C LYS A 85 -10.11 -4.67 -18.65
N VAL A 86 -9.14 -5.58 -18.66
CA VAL A 86 -8.53 -6.11 -19.90
C VAL A 86 -9.57 -6.81 -20.79
N ALA A 87 -10.50 -7.58 -20.20
CA ALA A 87 -11.52 -8.30 -20.96
C ALA A 87 -12.62 -7.41 -21.58
N TYR A 88 -12.91 -6.25 -20.95
CA TYR A 88 -13.96 -5.32 -21.40
C TYR A 88 -13.55 -4.44 -22.58
N VAL A 89 -12.24 -4.22 -22.82
CA VAL A 89 -11.78 -3.37 -23.92
C VAL A 89 -12.11 -4.01 -25.28
N LYS A 90 -12.66 -3.19 -26.21
CA LYS A 90 -12.99 -3.58 -27.58
C LYS A 90 -12.34 -2.60 -28.59
N PRO A 91 -11.62 -3.11 -29.61
CA PRO A 91 -11.25 -4.52 -29.83
C PRO A 91 -10.32 -5.07 -28.73
N PRO A 92 -10.18 -6.41 -28.59
CA PRO A 92 -9.30 -6.99 -27.59
C PRO A 92 -7.87 -6.45 -27.69
N LEU A 93 -7.27 -6.16 -26.54
CA LEU A 93 -5.87 -5.70 -26.46
C LEU A 93 -4.90 -6.83 -26.81
N ASN A 94 -3.73 -6.48 -27.33
CA ASN A 94 -2.64 -7.42 -27.53
C ASN A 94 -2.10 -7.88 -26.15
N PRO A 95 -2.18 -9.18 -25.80
CA PRO A 95 -1.75 -9.68 -24.49
C PRO A 95 -0.30 -9.35 -24.15
N SER A 96 0.61 -9.41 -25.14
CA SER A 96 2.02 -9.10 -24.94
C SER A 96 2.24 -7.62 -24.61
N LEU A 97 1.46 -6.72 -25.20
CA LEU A 97 1.54 -5.28 -24.89
C LEU A 97 0.98 -4.98 -23.51
N VAL A 98 -0.14 -5.61 -23.14
CA VAL A 98 -0.72 -5.49 -21.79
C VAL A 98 0.30 -5.93 -20.74
N GLN A 99 0.94 -7.07 -20.95
CA GLN A 99 1.97 -7.57 -20.06
C GLN A 99 3.21 -6.67 -20.04
N GLN A 100 3.61 -6.10 -21.17
CA GLN A 100 4.75 -5.18 -21.22
C GLN A 100 4.51 -3.90 -20.40
N VAL A 101 3.29 -3.35 -20.43
CA VAL A 101 2.93 -2.11 -19.73
C VAL A 101 2.61 -2.35 -18.25
N TYR A 102 1.79 -3.35 -17.97
CA TYR A 102 1.20 -3.58 -16.64
C TYR A 102 1.83 -4.74 -15.86
N GLY A 103 2.68 -5.54 -16.52
CA GLY A 103 3.14 -6.81 -15.97
C GLY A 103 2.02 -7.85 -15.92
N TYR A 104 2.25 -8.90 -15.13
CA TYR A 104 1.22 -9.89 -14.80
C TYR A 104 0.43 -9.47 -13.55
N GLY A 105 -0.81 -9.94 -13.43
CA GLY A 105 -1.62 -9.70 -12.23
C GLY A 105 -0.89 -10.16 -10.96
N GLY A 106 -0.64 -9.23 -10.03
CA GLY A 106 0.10 -9.47 -8.79
C GLY A 106 1.63 -9.33 -8.90
N GLU A 107 2.19 -9.06 -10.08
CA GLU A 107 3.64 -8.86 -10.25
C GLU A 107 4.16 -7.65 -9.47
N ALA A 108 3.41 -6.53 -9.50
CA ALA A 108 3.74 -5.33 -8.74
C ALA A 108 3.78 -5.57 -7.23
N ARG A 109 2.82 -6.34 -6.70
CA ARG A 109 2.81 -6.76 -5.29
C ARG A 109 4.04 -7.61 -4.96
N ASN A 110 4.33 -8.62 -5.79
CA ASN A 110 5.50 -9.46 -5.61
C ASN A 110 6.80 -8.65 -5.63
N LEU A 111 6.88 -7.62 -6.49
CA LEU A 111 8.03 -6.72 -6.55
C LEU A 111 8.24 -5.97 -5.23
N PHE A 112 7.14 -5.56 -4.57
CA PHE A 112 7.16 -4.88 -3.28
C PHE A 112 7.59 -5.82 -2.14
N ASP A 113 6.94 -6.98 -2.01
CA ASP A 113 7.16 -7.93 -0.92
C ASP A 113 8.55 -8.59 -0.95
N ARG A 114 9.22 -8.60 -2.11
CA ARG A 114 10.60 -9.10 -2.25
C ARG A 114 11.66 -8.16 -1.68
N GLN A 115 11.31 -6.91 -1.36
CA GLN A 115 12.26 -5.99 -0.74
C GLN A 115 12.35 -6.25 0.77
N ALA A 116 13.56 -6.31 1.30
CA ALA A 116 13.77 -6.50 2.73
C ALA A 116 13.08 -5.40 3.55
N GLY A 117 12.29 -5.80 4.55
CA GLY A 117 11.54 -4.89 5.42
C GLY A 117 10.23 -4.37 4.82
N ASN A 118 9.90 -4.70 3.57
CA ASN A 118 8.64 -4.32 2.95
C ASN A 118 7.54 -5.35 3.23
N THR A 119 6.30 -4.89 3.43
CA THR A 119 5.12 -5.76 3.52
C THR A 119 3.89 -5.06 2.94
N PHE A 120 3.30 -5.66 1.91
CA PHE A 120 2.04 -5.20 1.33
C PHE A 120 0.84 -5.81 2.05
N LEU A 121 -0.04 -4.98 2.59
CA LEU A 121 -1.16 -5.39 3.43
C LEU A 121 -2.43 -5.59 2.61
N ASN A 122 -3.08 -6.73 2.84
CA ASN A 122 -4.48 -6.92 2.48
C ASN A 122 -5.38 -6.23 3.52
N GLU A 123 -6.67 -6.14 3.22
CA GLU A 123 -7.65 -5.74 4.23
C GLU A 123 -7.57 -6.63 5.48
N GLY A 124 -7.68 -6.01 6.66
CA GLY A 124 -7.70 -6.69 7.95
C GLY A 124 -6.73 -6.10 8.96
N THR A 125 -6.67 -6.73 10.14
CA THR A 125 -5.74 -6.36 11.22
C THR A 125 -4.42 -7.12 11.10
N HIS A 126 -3.32 -6.38 11.18
CA HIS A 126 -1.95 -6.86 11.11
C HIS A 126 -1.20 -6.43 12.36
N GLU A 127 -0.23 -7.23 12.79
CA GLU A 127 0.59 -6.96 13.96
C GLU A 127 2.07 -7.10 13.61
N PHE A 128 2.89 -6.15 14.06
CA PHE A 128 4.32 -6.09 13.82
C PHE A 128 5.06 -5.84 15.13
N GLN A 129 6.12 -6.61 15.37
CA GLN A 129 7.08 -6.31 16.42
C GLN A 129 8.16 -5.36 15.87
N LEU A 130 8.33 -4.22 16.52
CA LEU A 130 9.30 -3.20 16.13
C LEU A 130 10.65 -3.41 16.85
N GLY A 131 11.73 -2.85 16.28
CA GLY A 131 13.07 -2.96 16.85
C GLY A 131 13.23 -2.31 18.23
N ASN A 132 12.35 -1.37 18.59
CA ASN A 132 12.28 -0.74 19.90
C ASN A 132 11.39 -1.53 20.91
N SER A 133 11.03 -2.78 20.59
CA SER A 133 10.14 -3.66 21.36
C SER A 133 8.68 -3.23 21.43
N ALA A 134 8.27 -2.17 20.74
CA ALA A 134 6.85 -1.85 20.59
C ALA A 134 6.14 -2.89 19.72
N ILE A 135 4.85 -3.10 20.00
CA ILE A 135 3.94 -3.85 19.14
C ILE A 135 3.08 -2.85 18.38
N LEU A 136 3.17 -2.87 17.06
CA LEU A 136 2.35 -2.05 16.17
C LEU A 136 1.19 -2.91 15.64
N ARG A 137 -0.04 -2.53 15.96
CA ARG A 137 -1.26 -3.11 15.37
C ARG A 137 -1.87 -2.14 14.40
N VAL A 138 -2.09 -2.57 13.15
CA VAL A 138 -2.61 -1.74 12.07
C VAL A 138 -3.81 -2.44 11.44
N TYR A 139 -4.93 -1.72 11.31
CA TYR A 139 -5.98 -2.14 10.39
C TYR A 139 -5.72 -1.52 9.02
N ALA A 140 -5.66 -2.35 8.00
CA ALA A 140 -5.51 -1.95 6.61
C ALA A 140 -6.83 -2.13 5.87
N GLY A 141 -7.16 -1.19 4.98
CA GLY A 141 -8.33 -1.25 4.12
C GLY A 141 -8.08 -0.42 2.88
N PRO A 142 -7.80 -1.03 1.71
CA PRO A 142 -7.48 -0.29 0.48
C PRO A 142 -8.73 0.33 -0.20
N TYR A 143 -9.91 0.05 0.34
CA TYR A 143 -11.19 0.28 -0.34
C TYR A 143 -11.66 1.74 -0.26
N THR A 144 -11.87 2.37 -1.41
CA THR A 144 -12.40 3.75 -1.52
C THR A 144 -13.79 3.79 -2.18
N PRO A 145 -14.67 4.74 -1.79
CA PRO A 145 -15.99 4.88 -2.40
C PRO A 145 -15.87 5.41 -3.84
N SER A 146 -16.63 4.83 -4.78
CA SER A 146 -16.60 5.27 -6.18
C SER A 146 -17.88 4.94 -6.95
N GLN A 147 -18.06 5.65 -8.08
CA GLN A 147 -19.04 5.34 -9.13
C GLN A 147 -18.36 4.97 -10.47
N VAL A 148 -17.03 5.08 -10.53
CA VAL A 148 -16.21 4.69 -11.68
C VAL A 148 -15.50 3.37 -11.39
N ASP A 149 -14.99 2.71 -12.42
CA ASP A 149 -14.29 1.42 -12.30
C ASP A 149 -12.78 1.69 -12.16
N TRP A 150 -12.25 1.68 -10.94
CA TRP A 150 -10.81 1.63 -10.63
C TRP A 150 -10.52 0.45 -9.67
N GLY A 151 -9.29 0.30 -9.21
CA GLY A 151 -8.91 -0.73 -8.24
C GLY A 151 -9.53 -0.47 -6.88
N PHE A 152 -9.76 -1.53 -6.09
CA PHE A 152 -10.09 -1.40 -4.66
C PHE A 152 -11.22 -0.38 -4.38
N GLN A 153 -12.33 -0.51 -5.10
CA GLN A 153 -13.47 0.39 -4.95
C GLN A 153 -14.74 -0.34 -4.53
N TYR A 154 -15.57 0.33 -3.75
CA TYR A 154 -16.94 -0.09 -3.45
C TYR A 154 -17.94 0.95 -3.93
N HIS A 155 -19.12 0.48 -4.31
CA HIS A 155 -20.18 1.36 -4.78
C HIS A 155 -20.77 2.16 -3.62
N THR A 156 -20.89 3.47 -3.80
CA THR A 156 -21.46 4.40 -2.80
C THR A 156 -22.86 4.05 -2.29
N GLY A 157 -23.63 3.24 -3.02
CA GLY A 157 -24.97 2.78 -2.62
C GLY A 157 -24.99 1.44 -1.88
N GLN A 158 -23.86 0.73 -1.80
CA GLN A 158 -23.76 -0.57 -1.12
C GLN A 158 -23.17 -0.43 0.30
N GLY A 159 -22.61 0.74 0.63
CA GLY A 159 -21.85 0.93 1.86
C GLY A 159 -20.56 0.10 1.87
N HIS A 160 -19.65 0.45 2.76
CA HIS A 160 -18.51 -0.40 3.12
C HIS A 160 -18.33 -0.29 4.62
N ASP A 161 -18.35 -1.42 5.31
CA ASP A 161 -18.13 -1.47 6.74
C ASP A 161 -16.64 -1.23 7.03
N LEU A 162 -16.20 0.04 6.91
CA LEU A 162 -14.80 0.44 7.03
C LEU A 162 -14.22 0.08 8.41
N ILE A 163 -15.05 0.07 9.45
CA ILE A 163 -14.71 -0.35 10.81
C ILE A 163 -16.00 -0.82 11.52
N ARG A 164 -16.26 -2.13 11.60
CA ARG A 164 -17.15 -2.66 12.64
C ARG A 164 -16.50 -3.92 13.22
N THR A 165 -16.22 -3.85 14.53
CA THR A 165 -15.75 -4.95 15.40
C THR A 165 -14.33 -5.49 15.13
N GLN A 166 -13.28 -4.80 15.60
CA GLN A 166 -12.05 -5.47 16.09
C GLN A 166 -10.98 -4.58 16.76
N LEU A 167 -11.26 -3.33 17.12
CA LEU A 167 -10.46 -2.70 18.18
C LEU A 167 -10.92 -3.30 19.52
N PRO A 168 -10.02 -3.85 20.36
CA PRO A 168 -10.37 -4.21 21.73
C PRO A 168 -11.05 -3.02 22.40
N SER A 169 -12.06 -3.28 23.23
CA SER A 169 -12.79 -2.27 24.01
C SER A 169 -11.93 -1.53 25.06
N GLU A 170 -10.60 -1.66 24.97
CA GLU A 170 -9.63 -1.13 25.91
C GLU A 170 -8.54 -0.39 25.12
N ILE A 171 -8.81 0.86 24.79
CA ILE A 171 -7.81 1.93 24.60
C ILE A 171 -8.05 2.94 25.73
#